data_AF-A0A660RZJ5-F1
#
_entry.id   AF-A0A660RZJ5-F1
#
_cell.length_a   1.000
_cell.length_b   1.000
_cell.length_c   1.000
_cell.angle_alpha   90.00
_cell.angle_beta   90.00
_cell.angle_gamma   90.00
#
_symmetry.space_group_name_H-M   'P 1'
#
loop_
_entity.id
_entity.type
_entity.pdbx_description
1 polymer ?
#
loop_
_entity_poly.entity_id
_entity_poly.type
_entity_poly.pdbx_seq_one_letter_code
_entity_poly.pdbx_strand_id
1 'polypeptide(L)'
;MISFLIKNLMSYRSKKVASLLQEVVSEIIMHELNDPIFKQLITITEVKIGDDLKKAIIYFRVYKGETQEVERALNKAKGYIKKLMGEK
;
A
#
# COMPACT_ATOMS: atom_id res chain seq x y z
N MET A 1 23.47 18.84 -15.52
CA MET A 1 24.20 18.41 -14.31
C MET A 1 23.84 19.41 -13.21
N ILE A 2 22.84 19.27 -12.34
CA ILE A 2 22.36 18.08 -11.63
C ILE A 2 20.86 18.14 -11.21
N SER A 3 20.14 19.27 -11.21
CA SER A 3 18.82 19.34 -10.52
C SER A 3 17.58 19.61 -11.38
N PHE A 4 17.71 19.99 -12.66
CA PHE A 4 16.56 20.42 -13.48
C PHE A 4 15.66 19.25 -13.91
N LEU A 5 16.20 18.03 -13.95
CA LEU A 5 15.50 16.81 -14.40
C LEU A 5 14.65 16.11 -13.31
N ILE A 6 14.79 16.50 -12.03
CA ILE A 6 14.22 15.75 -10.89
C ILE A 6 12.72 16.01 -10.67
N LYS A 7 12.16 17.15 -11.08
CA LYS A 7 10.98 17.70 -10.36
C LYS A 7 9.72 17.99 -11.16
N ASN A 8 9.69 17.74 -12.46
CA ASN A 8 8.45 17.93 -13.24
C ASN A 8 7.49 16.70 -13.17
N LEU A 9 7.88 15.58 -12.55
CA LEU A 9 7.48 14.28 -13.11
C LEU A 9 6.87 13.22 -12.18
N MET A 10 6.54 13.47 -10.90
CA MET A 10 5.48 12.63 -10.32
C MET A 10 4.17 13.17 -10.89
N SER A 11 3.70 12.55 -11.96
CA SER A 11 2.50 13.00 -12.66
C SER A 11 1.35 13.17 -11.65
N TYR A 12 0.53 14.20 -11.81
CA TYR A 12 -0.67 14.40 -10.98
C TYR A 12 -1.52 13.11 -10.90
N ARG A 13 -1.49 12.31 -11.97
CA ARG A 13 -2.11 10.99 -12.04
C ARG A 13 -1.48 10.02 -11.04
N SER A 14 -0.16 9.90 -10.99
CA SER A 14 0.54 8.99 -10.06
C SER A 14 0.22 9.31 -8.60
N LYS A 15 0.17 10.60 -8.23
CA LYS A 15 -0.24 11.02 -6.88
C LYS A 15 -1.70 10.70 -6.58
N LYS A 16 -2.60 10.95 -7.54
CA LYS A 16 -4.03 10.64 -7.38
C LYS A 16 -4.26 9.13 -7.22
N VAL A 17 -3.60 8.31 -8.04
CA VAL A 17 -3.68 6.86 -7.95
C VAL A 17 -3.06 6.37 -6.63
N ALA A 18 -1.94 6.94 -6.19
CA ALA A 18 -1.33 6.61 -4.91
C ALA A 18 -2.27 6.88 -3.72
N SER A 19 -2.94 8.03 -3.70
CA SER A 19 -3.92 8.37 -2.67
C SER A 19 -5.11 7.41 -2.66
N LEU A 20 -5.64 7.08 -3.84
CA LEU A 20 -6.76 6.14 -3.96
C LEU A 20 -6.34 4.73 -3.51
N LEU A 21 -5.16 4.27 -3.92
CA LEU A 21 -4.63 2.98 -3.48
C LEU A 21 -4.42 2.94 -1.97
N GLN A 22 -3.96 4.04 -1.37
CA GLN A 22 -3.79 4.11 0.08
C GLN A 22 -5.12 3.93 0.80
N GLU A 23 -6.18 4.58 0.35
CA GLU A 23 -7.52 4.45 0.92
C GLU A 23 -8.06 3.01 0.77
N VAL A 24 -8.06 2.48 -0.45
CA VAL A 24 -8.59 1.14 -0.76
C VAL A 24 -7.82 0.05 -0.02
N VAL A 25 -6.49 0.12 0.01
CA VAL A 25 -5.67 -0.89 0.72
C VAL A 25 -5.90 -0.79 2.23
N SER A 26 -6.06 0.42 2.78
CA SER A 26 -6.36 0.59 4.21
C SER A 26 -7.69 -0.05 4.57
N GLU A 27 -8.72 0.17 3.75
CA GLU A 27 -10.04 -0.42 3.94
C GLU A 27 -9.99 -1.96 3.89
N ILE A 28 -9.31 -2.51 2.89
CA ILE A 28 -9.13 -3.96 2.73
C ILE A 28 -8.46 -4.57 3.96
N ILE A 29 -7.37 -3.96 4.44
CA ILE A 29 -6.64 -4.48 5.61
C ILE A 29 -7.50 -4.42 6.87
N MET A 30 -8.29 -3.36 7.04
CA MET A 30 -9.12 -3.17 8.25
C MET A 30 -10.37 -4.05 8.27
N HIS A 31 -10.98 -4.34 7.11
CA HIS A 31 -12.32 -4.93 7.05
C HIS A 31 -12.40 -6.29 6.37
N GLU A 32 -11.51 -6.58 5.42
CA GLU A 32 -11.64 -7.78 4.56
C GLU A 32 -10.67 -8.90 4.96
N LEU A 33 -9.57 -8.56 5.65
CA LEU A 33 -8.58 -9.56 6.07
C LEU A 33 -8.96 -10.19 7.41
N ASN A 34 -9.47 -11.42 7.34
CA ASN A 34 -9.98 -12.16 8.51
C ASN A 34 -8.92 -12.87 9.39
N ASP A 35 -7.64 -12.76 9.06
CA ASP A 35 -6.57 -13.39 9.84
C ASP A 35 -6.32 -12.62 11.16
N PRO A 36 -6.26 -13.28 12.33
CA PRO A 36 -5.96 -12.64 13.61
C PRO A 36 -4.72 -11.76 13.61
N ILE A 37 -3.72 -12.05 12.76
CA ILE A 37 -2.51 -11.25 12.64
C ILE A 37 -2.78 -9.81 12.24
N PHE A 38 -3.85 -9.54 11.48
CA PHE A 38 -4.22 -8.19 11.05
C PHE A 38 -5.02 -7.40 12.11
N LYS A 39 -5.39 -8.04 13.23
CA LYS A 39 -5.96 -7.36 14.39
C LYS A 39 -4.90 -6.60 15.21
N GLN A 40 -3.63 -6.89 14.96
CA GLN A 40 -2.54 -6.02 15.34
C GLN A 40 -2.82 -4.68 14.67
N LEU A 41 -2.99 -3.60 15.44
CA LEU A 41 -3.35 -2.30 14.90
C LEU A 41 -2.32 -1.90 13.82
N ILE A 42 -2.71 -2.03 12.54
CA ILE A 42 -1.89 -1.78 11.35
C ILE A 42 -2.43 -0.56 10.63
N THR A 43 -1.56 0.29 10.12
CA THR A 43 -1.95 1.47 9.35
C THR A 43 -1.04 1.63 8.14
N ILE A 44 -1.64 1.91 6.98
CA ILE A 44 -0.90 2.29 5.78
C ILE A 44 -0.56 3.77 5.86
N THR A 45 0.73 4.08 5.92
CA THR A 45 1.22 5.45 6.09
C THR A 45 1.44 6.15 4.76
N GLU A 46 1.91 5.42 3.76
CA GLU A 46 2.21 5.98 2.44
C GLU A 46 2.13 4.89 1.36
N VAL A 47 1.70 5.28 0.16
CA VAL A 47 1.83 4.46 -1.04
C VAL A 47 2.61 5.24 -2.09
N LYS A 48 3.66 4.61 -2.64
CA LYS A 48 4.43 5.16 -3.77
C LYS A 48 4.18 4.32 -5.00
N ILE A 49 3.87 4.97 -6.12
CA ILE A 49 3.64 4.31 -7.39
C ILE A 49 4.76 4.72 -8.36
N GLY A 50 5.30 3.76 -9.10
CA GLY A 50 6.23 4.03 -10.18
C GLY A 50 5.59 4.84 -11.31
N ASP A 51 6.40 5.53 -12.10
CA ASP A 51 5.90 6.39 -13.18
C ASP A 51 5.12 5.62 -14.26
N ASP A 52 5.38 4.32 -14.40
CA ASP A 52 4.66 3.41 -15.31
C ASP A 52 3.35 2.84 -14.74
N LEU A 53 3.01 3.18 -13.50
CA LEU A 53 1.85 2.68 -12.73
C LEU A 53 1.81 1.15 -12.55
N LYS A 54 2.88 0.41 -12.87
CA LYS A 54 2.90 -1.06 -12.79
C LYS A 54 3.31 -1.57 -11.42
N LYS A 55 4.04 -0.77 -10.64
CA LYS A 55 4.55 -1.13 -9.33
C LYS A 55 4.10 -0.12 -8.28
N ALA A 56 3.62 -0.64 -7.17
CA ALA A 56 3.32 0.13 -5.97
C ALA A 56 4.16 -0.41 -4.79
N ILE A 57 4.71 0.52 -4.01
CA ILE A 57 5.37 0.26 -2.73
C ILE A 57 4.43 0.79 -1.64
N ILE A 58 4.05 -0.08 -0.73
CA ILE A 58 3.11 0.23 0.35
C ILE A 58 3.90 0.26 1.65
N TYR A 59 3.87 1.39 2.34
CA TYR A 59 4.48 1.57 3.65
C TYR A 59 3.41 1.42 4.72
N PHE A 60 3.73 0.66 5.76
CA PHE A 60 2.81 0.39 6.85
C PHE A 60 3.51 0.52 8.20
N ARG A 61 2.71 0.74 9.24
CA ARG A 61 3.14 0.72 10.63
C ARG A 61 2.36 -0.33 11.39
N VAL A 62 3.05 -1.04 12.28
CA VAL A 62 2.46 -1.99 13.22
C VAL A 62 2.59 -1.37 14.61
N TYR A 63 1.46 -1.14 15.30
CA TYR A 63 1.47 -0.55 16.64
C TYR A 63 1.66 -1.59 17.76
N LYS A 64 1.30 -2.85 17.50
CA LYS A 64 1.45 -3.97 18.46
C LYS A 64 1.84 -5.24 17.72
N GLY A 65 2.80 -5.98 18.27
CA GLY A 65 3.26 -7.26 17.72
C GLY A 65 4.46 -7.12 16.77
N GLU A 66 4.82 -8.23 16.12
CA GLU A 66 6.05 -8.33 15.34
C GLU A 66 5.85 -7.89 13.88
N THR A 67 6.58 -6.86 13.47
CA THR A 67 6.48 -6.30 12.10
C THR A 67 6.79 -7.36 11.03
N GLN A 68 7.76 -8.25 11.28
CA GLN A 68 8.14 -9.31 10.33
C GLN A 68 7.04 -10.36 10.12
N GLU A 69 6.24 -10.64 11.13
CA GLU A 69 5.11 -11.56 11.00
C GLU A 69 3.99 -10.93 10.17
N VAL A 70 3.65 -9.68 10.47
CA VAL A 70 2.67 -8.90 9.70
C VAL A 70 3.11 -8.78 8.24
N GLU A 71 4.38 -8.49 7.99
CA GLU A 71 4.92 -8.41 6.63
C GLU A 71 4.77 -9.74 5.87
N ARG A 72 5.07 -10.87 6.51
CA ARG A 72 4.88 -12.20 5.91
C ARG A 72 3.42 -12.48 5.61
N ALA A 73 2.51 -12.14 6.51
CA ALA A 73 1.07 -12.29 6.31
C ALA A 73 0.54 -11.41 5.18
N LEU A 74 0.94 -10.13 5.13
CA LEU A 74 0.59 -9.21 4.03
C LEU A 74 1.10 -9.74 2.68
N ASN A 75 2.32 -10.28 2.64
CA ASN A 75 2.87 -10.89 1.42
C ASN A 75 2.08 -12.14 0.98
N LYS A 76 1.62 -12.96 1.92
CA LYS A 76 0.75 -14.11 1.63
C LYS A 76 -0.63 -13.68 1.14
N ALA A 77 -1.19 -12.62 1.73
CA ALA A 77 -2.49 -12.05 1.38
C ALA A 77 -2.46 -11.21 0.09
N LYS A 78 -1.28 -10.89 -0.46
CA LYS A 78 -1.09 -9.99 -1.62
C LYS A 78 -1.98 -10.32 -2.82
N GLY A 79 -2.14 -11.61 -3.15
CA GLY A 79 -3.01 -12.04 -4.24
C GLY A 79 -4.48 -11.70 -3.99
N TYR A 80 -4.94 -11.92 -2.76
CA TYR A 80 -6.30 -11.61 -2.34
C TYR A 80 -6.55 -10.10 -2.26
N ILE A 81 -5.62 -9.34 -1.70
CA ILE A 81 -5.69 -7.87 -1.67
C ILE A 81 -5.81 -7.31 -3.08
N LYS A 82 -5.00 -7.80 -4.04
CA LYS A 82 -5.08 -7.39 -5.45
C LYS A 82 -6.43 -7.71 -6.09
N LYS A 83 -7.02 -8.86 -5.75
CA LYS A 83 -8.36 -9.23 -6.24
C LYS A 83 -9.40 -8.21 -5.75
N LEU A 84 -9.44 -7.96 -4.44
CA LEU A 84 -10.38 -7.01 -3.82
C LEU A 84 -10.21 -5.58 -4.37
N MET A 85 -8.96 -5.17 -4.62
CA MET A 85 -8.68 -3.88 -5.25
C MET A 85 -9.24 -3.74 -6.68
N GLY A 86 -9.45 -4.85 -7.40
CA GLY A 86 -10.06 -4.82 -8.74
C GLY A 86 -11.59 -4.84 -8.71
N GLU A 87 -12.19 -5.16 -7.56
CA GLU A 87 -13.64 -5.22 -7.34
C GLU A 87 -14.19 -3.90 -6.76
N LYS A 88 -13.32 -3.09 -6.15
CA LYS A 88 -13.59 -1.73 -5.65
C LYS A 88 -13.24 -0.68 -6.70
#